data_AF-A0A849EMF0-F1
#
_entry.id   AF-A0A849EMF0-F1
#
_cell.length_a   1.000
_cell.length_b   1.000
_cell.length_c   1.000
_cell.angle_alpha   90.00
_cell.angle_beta   90.00
_cell.angle_gamma   90.00
#
_symmetry.space_group_name_H-M   'P 1'
#
loop_
_entity.id
_entity.type
_entity.pdbx_description
1 polymer ?
#
loop_
_entity_poly.entity_id
_entity_poly.type
_entity_poly.pdbx_seq_one_letter_code
_entity_poly.pdbx_strand_id
1 'polypeptide(L)' 'MGTFQIEGGHKLHGEITPQGAKNEALQILCAVLLTADKVSIHNIPD' A
#
# COMPACT_ATOMS: atom_id res chain seq x y z
N MET A 1 -15.71 13.16 1.33
CA MET A 1 -15.76 12.19 0.22
C MET A 1 -15.53 12.96 -1.07
N GLY A 2 -14.51 12.60 -1.84
CA GLY A 2 -14.23 13.22 -3.14
C GLY A 2 -14.93 12.45 -4.26
N THR A 3 -15.24 13.15 -5.34
CA THR A 3 -15.76 12.54 -6.57
C THR A 3 -14.73 12.75 -7.67
N PHE A 4 -14.53 11.72 -8.50
CA PHE A 4 -13.73 11.82 -9.72
C PHE A 4 -14.65 11.68 -10.93
N GLN A 5 -14.47 12.55 -11.92
CA GLN A 5 -15.07 12.39 -13.25
C GLN A 5 -13.99 11.84 -14.18
N ILE A 6 -14.30 10.75 -14.88
CA ILE A 6 -13.37 10.06 -15.78
C ILE A 6 -13.93 10.13 -17.19
N GLU A 7 -13.10 10.53 -18.16
CA GLU A 7 -13.42 10.51 -19.59
C GLU A 7 -12.84 9.23 -20.24
N GLY A 8 -13.65 8.56 -21.05
CA GLY A 8 -13.25 7.34 -21.77
C GLY A 8 -12.49 7.64 -23.06
N GLY A 9 -12.07 6.58 -23.77
CA GLY A 9 -11.43 6.70 -25.08
C GLY A 9 -9.90 6.75 -25.07
N HIS A 10 -9.28 6.77 -23.90
CA HIS A 10 -7.82 6.78 -23.74
C HIS A 10 -7.28 5.36 -23.49
N LYS A 11 -6.48 4.82 -24.43
CA LYS A 11 -5.74 3.57 -24.20
C LYS A 11 -4.62 3.83 -23.20
N LEU A 12 -4.57 3.01 -22.14
CA LEU A 12 -3.48 3.05 -21.17
C LEU A 12 -2.17 2.53 -21.81
N HIS A 13 -1.06 3.20 -21.54
CA HIS A 13 0.28 2.78 -21.91
C HIS A 13 1.29 3.25 -20.86
N GLY A 14 2.19 2.37 -20.45
CA GLY A 14 3.21 2.64 -19.44
C GLY A 14 3.38 1.48 -18.48
N GLU A 15 4.12 1.73 -17.42
CA GLU A 15 4.41 0.78 -16.35
C GLU A 15 4.14 1.44 -14.99
N ILE A 16 3.78 0.60 -14.01
CA ILE A 16 3.64 1.03 -12.62
C ILE A 16 4.40 0.06 -11.73
N THR A 17 4.99 0.56 -10.65
CA THR A 17 5.50 -0.29 -9.57
C THR A 17 4.36 -0.51 -8.58
N PRO A 18 3.91 -1.75 -8.36
CA PRO A 18 2.90 -2.04 -7.33
C PRO A 18 3.39 -1.61 -5.96
N GLN A 19 2.48 -1.12 -5.13
CA GLN A 19 2.79 -0.81 -3.74
C GLN A 19 2.77 -2.07 -2.87
N GLY A 20 3.23 -1.90 -1.63
CA GLY A 20 3.10 -2.89 -0.57
C GLY A 20 1.68 -3.43 -0.41
N ALA A 21 1.56 -4.68 0.04
CA ALA A 21 0.26 -5.30 0.21
C ALA A 21 -0.40 -4.87 1.52
N LYS A 22 -1.54 -4.16 1.41
CA LYS A 22 -2.28 -3.60 2.54
C LYS A 22 -2.67 -4.65 3.59
N ASN A 23 -3.10 -5.83 3.15
CA ASN A 23 -3.62 -6.85 4.06
C ASN A 23 -2.49 -7.51 4.85
N GLU A 24 -1.35 -7.70 4.22
CA GLU A 24 -0.15 -8.31 4.78
C GLU A 24 0.49 -7.35 5.78
N ALA A 25 0.56 -6.05 5.43
CA ALA A 25 0.93 -4.98 6.36
C ALA A 25 0.08 -5.02 7.62
N LEU A 26 -1.25 -5.13 7.50
CA LEU A 26 -2.16 -5.20 8.64
C LEU A 26 -1.94 -6.46 9.49
N GLN A 27 -1.73 -7.62 8.85
CA GLN A 27 -1.54 -8.89 9.54
C GLN A 27 -0.26 -8.91 10.37
N ILE A 28 0.83 -8.34 9.86
CA ILE A 28 2.13 -8.35 10.56
C ILE A 28 2.29 -7.17 11.52
N LEU A 29 1.42 -6.17 11.48
CA LEU A 29 1.54 -4.97 12.31
C LEU A 29 1.62 -5.31 13.80
N CYS A 30 0.90 -6.34 14.26
CA CYS A 30 0.92 -6.75 15.66
C CYS A 30 2.29 -7.33 16.11
N ALA A 31 3.14 -7.77 15.18
CA ALA A 31 4.45 -8.33 15.49
C ALA A 31 5.37 -7.32 16.17
N VAL A 32 5.16 -6.00 15.97
CA VAL A 32 5.94 -4.94 16.63
C VAL A 32 5.74 -4.93 18.15
N LEU A 33 4.66 -5.54 18.65
CA LEU A 33 4.36 -5.63 20.09
C LEU A 33 5.09 -6.79 20.78
N LEU A 34 5.72 -7.68 20.01
CA LEU A 34 6.32 -8.92 20.53
C LEU A 34 7.78 -8.75 21.02
N THR A 35 8.36 -7.56 20.86
CA THR A 35 9.73 -7.27 21.31
C THR A 35 9.84 -5.82 21.81
N ALA A 36 10.78 -5.59 22.73
CA ALA A 36 11.16 -4.24 23.15
C ALA A 36 12.14 -3.57 22.16
N ASP A 37 12.71 -4.34 21.23
CA ASP A 37 13.62 -3.83 20.22
C ASP A 37 12.89 -3.01 19.14
N LYS A 38 13.61 -2.09 18.51
CA LYS A 38 13.05 -1.30 17.40
C LYS A 38 12.80 -2.19 16.19
N VAL A 39 11.54 -2.25 15.76
CA VAL A 39 11.12 -2.91 14.51
C VAL A 39 10.87 -1.86 13.42
N SER A 40 11.40 -2.10 12.22
CA SER A 40 11.16 -1.26 11.04
C SER A 40 10.51 -2.10 9.96
N ILE A 41 9.31 -1.73 9.53
CA ILE A 41 8.58 -2.40 8.45
C ILE A 41 8.65 -1.51 7.21
N HIS A 42 9.07 -2.10 6.08
CA HIS A 42 9.22 -1.42 4.80
C HIS A 42 8.17 -1.94 3.81
N ASN A 43 8.00 -1.21 2.70
CA ASN A 43 7.02 -1.56 1.67
C ASN A 43 5.58 -1.61 2.21
N ILE A 44 5.21 -0.55 2.94
CA ILE A 44 3.82 -0.29 3.36
C ILE A 44 3.19 0.61 2.29
N PRO A 45 1.97 0.31 1.79
CA PRO A 45 1.29 1.21 0.85
C PRO A 45 0.89 2.53 1.53
N ASP A 46 0.83 3.62 0.76
CA ASP A 46 0.34 4.94 1.19
C ASP A 46 -1.21 4.97 1.30
#